data_AF-A0A5W0KYZ0-F1
#
_entry.id   AF-A0A5W0KYZ0-F1
#
_cell.length_a   1.000
_cell.length_b   1.000
_cell.length_c   1.000
_cell.angle_alpha   90.00
_cell.angle_beta   90.00
_cell.angle_gamma   90.00
#
_symmetry.space_group_name_H-M   'P 1'
#
loop_
_entity.id
_entity.type
_entity.pdbx_description
1 polymer ?
#
loop_
_entity_poly.entity_id
_entity_poly.type
_entity_poly.pdbx_seq_one_letter_code
_entity_poly.pdbx_strand_id
1 'polypeptide(L)'
;MTFEEACVRWLEEKAHKKSLDDDKSRIGFWLQHFAGMQLKDITETKIYSAIQKMTNRRHEENWKLMDEACRKNGKQPPVFKPKPAAVATKATHLSFIKALLRAAEREWKMLDKAPIIKVPQPKNKRIRWLEPHEAKRLIDECPEPLKSV
;
A
#
# COMPACT_ATOMS: atom_id res chain seq x y z
N MET A 1 -3.43 -25.13 -0.41
CA MET A 1 -3.76 -23.92 -1.16
C MET A 1 -2.51 -23.09 -1.26
N THR A 2 -2.13 -22.76 -2.48
CA THR A 2 -1.00 -21.88 -2.78
C THR A 2 -1.35 -20.43 -2.47
N PHE A 3 -0.34 -19.57 -2.39
CA PHE A 3 -0.55 -18.15 -2.18
C PHE A 3 -1.30 -17.49 -3.35
N GLU A 4 -1.03 -17.92 -4.58
CA GLU A 4 -1.71 -17.44 -5.79
C GLU A 4 -3.21 -17.77 -5.77
N GLU A 5 -3.54 -19.02 -5.46
CA GLU A 5 -4.94 -19.48 -5.33
C GLU A 5 -5.69 -18.65 -4.28
N ALA A 6 -5.03 -18.39 -3.14
CA ALA A 6 -5.57 -17.53 -2.08
C ALA A 6 -5.80 -16.09 -2.56
N CYS A 7 -4.89 -15.55 -3.37
CA CYS A 7 -4.99 -14.20 -3.92
C CYS A 7 -6.12 -14.08 -4.95
N VAL A 8 -6.28 -15.07 -5.84
CA VAL A 8 -7.40 -15.12 -6.81
C VAL A 8 -8.73 -15.13 -6.06
N ARG A 9 -8.87 -16.05 -5.09
CA ARG A 9 -10.08 -16.15 -4.28
C ARG A 9 -10.38 -14.87 -3.50
N TRP A 10 -9.36 -14.22 -2.93
CA TRP A 10 -9.52 -12.92 -2.27
C TRP A 10 -10.08 -11.86 -3.22
N LEU A 11 -9.56 -11.79 -4.45
CA LEU A 11 -10.00 -10.80 -5.44
C LEU A 11 -11.45 -11.05 -5.88
N GLU A 12 -11.87 -12.30 -6.03
CA GLU A 12 -13.25 -12.67 -6.35
C GLU A 12 -14.20 -12.28 -5.20
N GLU A 13 -13.87 -12.65 -3.97
CA GLU A 13 -14.72 -12.37 -2.81
C GLU A 13 -14.83 -10.87 -2.50
N LYS A 14 -13.75 -10.12 -2.73
CA LYS A 14 -13.71 -8.67 -2.47
C LYS A 14 -13.98 -7.82 -3.70
N ALA A 15 -14.44 -8.41 -4.82
CA ALA A 15 -14.66 -7.73 -6.09
C ALA A 15 -15.55 -6.47 -6.00
N HIS A 16 -16.51 -6.47 -5.07
CA HIS A 16 -17.44 -5.36 -4.84
C HIS A 16 -16.83 -4.14 -4.12
N LYS A 17 -15.61 -4.26 -3.56
CA LYS A 17 -14.99 -3.17 -2.79
C LYS A 17 -14.33 -2.14 -3.70
N LYS A 18 -14.63 -0.85 -3.47
CA LYS A 18 -13.94 0.27 -4.13
C LYS A 18 -12.42 0.27 -3.92
N SER A 19 -11.94 -0.29 -2.80
CA SER A 19 -10.51 -0.35 -2.44
C SER A 19 -9.79 -1.60 -2.98
N LEU A 20 -10.39 -2.35 -3.92
CA LEU A 20 -9.79 -3.58 -4.46
C LEU A 20 -8.46 -3.32 -5.19
N ASP A 21 -8.33 -2.16 -5.81
CA ASP A 21 -7.10 -1.79 -6.54
C ASP A 21 -5.88 -1.69 -5.62
N ASP A 22 -6.08 -1.17 -4.40
CA ASP A 22 -5.04 -1.17 -3.38
C ASP A 22 -4.63 -2.60 -2.97
N ASP A 23 -5.60 -3.53 -2.90
CA ASP A 23 -5.33 -4.94 -2.60
C ASP A 23 -4.56 -5.62 -3.73
N LYS A 24 -4.89 -5.36 -4.99
CA LYS A 24 -4.11 -5.83 -6.16
C LYS A 24 -2.65 -5.38 -6.08
N SER A 25 -2.43 -4.11 -5.73
CA SER A 25 -1.08 -3.57 -5.54
C SER A 25 -0.31 -4.30 -4.43
N ARG A 26 -0.96 -4.61 -3.30
CA ARG A 26 -0.37 -5.36 -2.19
C ARG A 26 -0.12 -6.83 -2.56
N ILE A 27 -1.03 -7.45 -3.29
CA ILE A 27 -0.86 -8.81 -3.84
C ILE A 27 0.39 -8.85 -4.72
N GLY A 28 0.56 -7.87 -5.61
CA GLY A 28 1.75 -7.76 -6.45
C GLY A 28 3.06 -7.68 -5.65
N PHE A 29 3.06 -7.01 -4.49
CA PHE A 29 4.22 -7.03 -3.58
C PHE A 29 4.44 -8.42 -2.98
N TRP A 30 3.40 -9.07 -2.43
CA TRP A 30 3.54 -10.35 -1.75
C TRP A 30 3.87 -11.52 -2.68
N LEU A 31 3.39 -11.47 -3.93
CA LEU A 31 3.74 -12.45 -4.96
C LEU A 31 5.26 -12.50 -5.24
N GLN A 32 5.96 -11.37 -5.15
CA GLN A 32 7.43 -11.36 -5.28
C GLN A 32 8.15 -12.16 -4.20
N HIS A 33 7.48 -12.45 -3.08
CA HIS A 33 8.05 -13.14 -1.93
C HIS A 33 7.48 -14.55 -1.73
N PHE A 34 6.21 -14.77 -2.06
CA PHE A 34 5.48 -16.00 -1.71
C PHE A 34 4.88 -16.73 -2.92
N ALA A 35 5.20 -16.33 -4.16
CA ALA A 35 4.79 -17.10 -5.34
C ALA A 35 5.26 -18.56 -5.23
N GLY A 36 4.36 -19.49 -5.54
CA GLY A 36 4.53 -20.94 -5.45
C GLY A 36 4.53 -21.50 -4.03
N MET A 37 4.45 -20.65 -3.00
CA MET A 37 4.47 -21.07 -1.60
C MET A 37 3.08 -21.51 -1.15
N GLN A 38 3.00 -22.57 -0.35
CA GLN A 38 1.75 -22.94 0.32
C GLN A 38 1.49 -21.99 1.49
N LEU A 39 0.22 -21.69 1.77
CA LEU A 39 -0.13 -20.79 2.88
C LEU A 39 0.43 -21.24 4.24
N LYS A 40 0.51 -22.55 4.47
CA LYS A 40 1.07 -23.14 5.69
C LYS A 40 2.55 -22.83 5.91
N ASP A 41 3.29 -22.55 4.83
CA ASP A 41 4.74 -22.31 4.88
C ASP A 41 5.06 -20.81 5.05
N ILE A 42 4.04 -19.95 5.05
CA ILE A 42 4.17 -18.50 5.26
C ILE A 42 4.23 -18.21 6.76
N THR A 43 5.45 -18.11 7.28
CA THR A 43 5.70 -17.81 8.70
C THR A 43 5.81 -16.31 8.98
N GLU A 44 5.60 -15.94 10.24
CA GLU A 44 5.74 -14.55 10.72
C GLU A 44 7.13 -13.96 10.36
N THR A 45 8.19 -14.76 10.50
CA THR A 45 9.56 -14.37 10.17
C THR A 45 9.72 -13.99 8.69
N LYS A 46 9.14 -14.79 7.78
CA LYS A 46 9.18 -14.50 6.34
C LYS A 46 8.44 -13.20 6.01
N ILE A 47 7.29 -12.99 6.63
CA ILE A 47 6.47 -11.77 6.47
C ILE A 47 7.26 -10.53 6.89
N TYR A 48 7.84 -10.51 8.09
CA TYR A 48 8.59 -9.34 8.54
C TYR A 48 9.90 -9.14 7.76
N SER A 49 10.57 -10.20 7.33
CA SER A 49 11.77 -10.10 6.48
C SER A 49 11.46 -9.40 5.16
N ALA A 50 10.33 -9.74 4.52
CA ALA A 50 9.87 -9.06 3.30
C ALA A 50 9.58 -7.57 3.56
N ILE A 51 8.88 -7.24 4.65
CA ILE A 51 8.54 -5.85 5.00
C ILE A 51 9.78 -5.01 5.37
N GLN A 52 10.78 -5.61 6.00
CA GLN A 52 12.02 -4.92 6.35
C GLN A 52 12.77 -4.44 5.09
N LYS A 53 12.79 -5.29 4.06
CA LYS A 53 13.44 -5.00 2.76
C LYS A 53 12.62 -4.08 1.85
N MET A 54 11.39 -3.72 2.23
CA MET A 54 10.53 -2.87 1.41
C MET A 54 11.10 -1.46 1.26
N THR A 55 11.41 -1.09 0.02
CA THR A 55 11.83 0.25 -0.40
C THR A 55 10.66 1.02 -1.00
N ASN A 56 10.78 2.35 -1.03
CA ASN A 56 9.78 3.21 -1.65
C ASN A 56 9.93 3.20 -3.18
N ARG A 57 9.19 2.33 -3.87
CA ARG A 57 9.19 2.25 -5.35
C ARG A 57 8.84 3.58 -6.01
N ARG A 58 7.88 4.31 -5.45
CA ARG A 58 7.45 5.61 -5.99
C ARG A 58 8.57 6.66 -5.94
N HIS A 59 9.44 6.60 -4.94
CA HIS A 59 10.62 7.47 -4.86
C HIS A 59 11.63 7.16 -5.98
N GLU A 60 11.79 5.89 -6.34
CA GLU A 60 12.64 5.49 -7.47
C GLU A 60 12.05 5.92 -8.81
N GLU A 61 10.76 5.68 -9.04
CA GLU A 61 10.03 6.12 -10.25
C GLU A 61 10.10 7.64 -10.44
N ASN A 62 9.80 8.40 -9.38
CA ASN A 62 9.87 9.86 -9.42
C ASN A 62 11.29 10.35 -9.71
N TRP A 63 12.31 9.68 -9.18
CA TRP A 63 13.70 10.01 -9.48
C TRP A 63 14.06 9.71 -10.93
N LYS A 64 13.58 8.59 -11.51
CA LYS A 64 13.79 8.27 -12.93
C LYS A 64 13.14 9.30 -13.86
N LEU A 65 11.90 9.71 -13.56
CA LEU A 65 11.22 10.76 -14.32
C LEU A 65 11.96 12.10 -14.25
N MET A 66 12.47 12.45 -13.07
CA MET A 66 13.29 13.64 -12.87
C MET A 66 14.63 13.54 -13.62
N ASP A 67 15.29 12.38 -13.59
CA ASP A 67 16.52 12.13 -14.33
C ASP A 67 16.33 12.34 -15.84
N GLU A 68 15.27 11.75 -16.40
CA GLU A 68 14.91 11.91 -17.80
C GLU A 68 14.67 13.41 -18.15
N ALA A 69 13.97 14.14 -17.29
CA ALA A 69 13.73 15.57 -17.47
C ALA A 69 15.02 16.40 -17.34
N CYS A 70 15.93 16.06 -16.42
CA CYS A 70 17.23 16.71 -16.27
C CYS A 70 18.09 16.53 -17.53
N ARG A 71 18.14 15.28 -18.04
CA ARG A 71 18.86 14.93 -19.28
C ARG A 71 18.34 15.68 -20.50
N LYS A 72 17.01 15.79 -20.64
CA LYS A 72 16.37 16.61 -21.70
C LYS A 72 16.76 18.09 -21.64
N ASN A 73 17.01 18.62 -20.44
CA ASN A 73 17.42 20.00 -20.22
C ASN A 73 18.95 20.19 -20.14
N GLY A 74 19.75 19.19 -20.50
CA GLY A 74 21.23 19.26 -20.48
C GLY A 74 21.85 19.34 -19.08
N LYS A 75 21.09 19.04 -18.01
CA LYS A 75 21.56 19.05 -16.62
C LYS A 75 21.86 17.64 -16.14
N GLN A 76 22.85 17.49 -15.26
CA GLN A 76 23.11 16.21 -14.62
C GLN A 76 22.12 15.96 -13.46
N PRO A 77 21.57 14.74 -13.35
CA PRO A 77 20.69 14.38 -12.24
C PRO A 77 21.48 14.25 -10.93
N PRO A 78 20.86 14.51 -9.76
CA PRO A 78 21.45 14.16 -8.48
C PRO A 78 21.50 12.63 -8.31
N VAL A 79 22.53 12.13 -7.61
CA VAL A 79 22.70 10.69 -7.33
C VAL A 79 21.48 10.10 -6.62
N PHE A 80 20.96 8.98 -7.12
CA PHE A 80 19.84 8.27 -6.48
C PHE A 80 20.23 7.74 -5.10
N LYS A 81 19.42 8.06 -4.09
CA LYS A 81 19.53 7.48 -2.75
C LYS A 81 18.25 6.72 -2.43
N PRO A 82 18.30 5.40 -2.20
CA PRO A 82 17.12 4.61 -1.89
C PRO A 82 16.56 5.05 -0.53
N LYS A 83 15.23 5.12 -0.45
CA LYS A 83 14.52 5.42 0.78
C LYS A 83 13.70 4.20 1.20
N PRO A 84 13.75 3.80 2.49
CA PRO A 84 12.88 2.74 2.98
C PRO A 84 11.41 3.18 2.86
N ALA A 85 10.51 2.21 2.71
CA ALA A 85 9.08 2.50 2.71
C ALA A 85 8.64 3.09 4.06
N ALA A 86 7.68 4.02 4.01
CA ALA A 86 7.12 4.64 5.20
C ALA A 86 6.44 3.60 6.11
N VAL A 87 6.42 3.87 7.42
CA VAL A 87 5.78 2.99 8.42
C VAL A 87 4.31 2.73 8.09
N ALA A 88 3.58 3.74 7.62
CA ALA A 88 2.18 3.60 7.20
C ALA A 88 2.03 2.63 6.01
N THR A 89 2.91 2.72 5.01
CA THR A 89 2.93 1.80 3.86
C THR A 89 3.20 0.37 4.29
N LYS A 90 4.17 0.17 5.20
CA LYS A 90 4.45 -1.16 5.77
C LYS A 90 3.25 -1.70 6.54
N ALA A 91 2.56 -0.84 7.30
CA ALA A 91 1.36 -1.20 8.05
C ALA A 91 0.21 -1.66 7.16
N THR A 92 -0.03 -1.00 6.02
CA THR A 92 -1.10 -1.41 5.09
C THR A 92 -0.84 -2.77 4.45
N HIS A 93 0.42 -3.07 4.11
CA HIS A 93 0.81 -4.39 3.60
C HIS A 93 0.66 -5.48 4.66
N LEU A 94 1.08 -5.21 5.90
CA LEU A 94 0.88 -6.12 7.04
C LEU A 94 -0.60 -6.37 7.33
N SER A 95 -1.43 -5.32 7.24
CA SER A 95 -2.88 -5.42 7.41
C SER A 95 -3.51 -6.34 6.36
N PHE A 96 -3.11 -6.19 5.09
CA PHE A 96 -3.59 -7.03 4.00
C PHE A 96 -3.22 -8.50 4.20
N ILE A 97 -1.94 -8.83 4.38
CA ILE A 97 -1.51 -10.23 4.50
C ILE A 97 -2.13 -10.89 5.75
N LYS A 98 -2.29 -10.14 6.83
CA LYS A 98 -3.00 -10.60 8.03
C LYS A 98 -4.47 -10.92 7.72
N ALA A 99 -5.16 -10.06 6.97
CA ALA A 99 -6.56 -10.28 6.62
C ALA A 99 -6.71 -11.49 5.68
N LEU A 100 -5.84 -11.62 4.68
CA LEU A 100 -5.81 -12.76 3.76
C LEU A 100 -5.60 -14.09 4.49
N LEU A 101 -4.60 -14.17 5.36
CA LEU A 101 -4.31 -15.40 6.11
C LEU A 101 -5.41 -15.74 7.12
N ARG A 102 -6.09 -14.73 7.69
CA ARG A 102 -7.26 -14.95 8.55
C ARG A 102 -8.48 -15.42 7.77
N ALA A 103 -8.72 -14.93 6.56
CA ALA A 103 -9.77 -15.45 5.69
C ALA A 103 -9.48 -16.91 5.34
N ALA A 104 -8.22 -17.24 5.03
CA ALA A 104 -7.80 -18.60 4.76
C ALA A 104 -8.00 -19.56 5.96
N GLU A 105 -7.74 -19.08 7.17
CA GLU A 105 -7.98 -19.83 8.41
C GLU A 105 -9.48 -20.01 8.69
N ARG A 106 -10.25 -18.92 8.68
CA ARG A 106 -11.59 -18.88 9.28
C ARG A 106 -12.71 -19.15 8.29
N GLU A 107 -12.60 -18.57 7.11
CA GLU A 107 -13.66 -18.61 6.09
C GLU A 107 -13.41 -19.79 5.15
N TRP A 108 -12.16 -20.00 4.71
CA TRP A 108 -11.83 -21.01 3.72
C TRP A 108 -11.40 -22.35 4.32
N LYS A 109 -11.03 -22.38 5.61
CA LYS A 109 -10.54 -23.57 6.32
C LYS A 109 -9.38 -24.27 5.61
N MET A 110 -8.54 -23.50 4.92
CA MET A 110 -7.36 -23.99 4.18
C MET A 110 -6.07 -23.88 4.99
N LEU A 111 -6.16 -23.33 6.20
CA LEU A 111 -5.07 -23.15 7.14
C LEU A 111 -5.58 -23.44 8.56
N ASP A 112 -4.88 -24.30 9.33
CA ASP A 112 -5.31 -24.64 10.69
C ASP A 112 -5.18 -23.46 11.65
N LYS A 113 -4.11 -22.66 11.48
CA LYS A 113 -3.82 -21.51 12.33
C LYS A 113 -3.06 -20.43 11.56
N ALA A 114 -3.59 -19.21 11.57
CA ALA A 114 -2.93 -18.06 10.99
C ALA A 114 -1.81 -17.50 11.91
N PRO A 115 -0.68 -17.03 11.33
CA PRO A 115 0.37 -16.38 12.11
C PRO A 115 -0.11 -15.07 12.76
N ILE A 116 0.41 -14.76 13.96
CA ILE A 116 0.02 -13.59 14.73
C ILE A 116 0.79 -12.36 14.25
N ILE A 117 0.23 -11.63 13.30
CA ILE A 117 0.90 -10.45 12.73
C ILE A 117 0.50 -9.18 13.51
N LYS A 118 1.49 -8.45 14.03
CA LYS A 118 1.30 -7.15 14.69
C LYS A 118 1.35 -6.03 13.66
N VAL A 119 0.24 -5.31 13.50
CA VAL A 119 0.14 -4.16 12.59
C VAL A 119 0.25 -2.89 13.42
N PRO A 120 1.26 -2.03 13.18
CA PRO A 120 1.37 -0.76 13.89
C PRO A 120 0.22 0.17 13.54
N GLN A 121 -0.34 0.85 14.54
CA GLN A 121 -1.41 1.82 14.33
C GLN A 121 -0.84 3.12 13.73
N PRO A 122 -1.53 3.73 12.75
CA PRO A 122 -1.11 5.01 12.20
C PRO A 122 -1.22 6.09 13.29
N LYS A 123 -0.07 6.69 13.66
CA LYS A 123 -0.02 7.75 14.68
C LYS A 123 -0.61 9.08 14.23
N ASN A 124 -0.60 9.36 12.92
CA ASN A 124 -0.90 10.68 12.39
C ASN A 124 -2.12 10.62 11.46
N LYS A 125 -3.22 11.25 11.86
CA LYS A 125 -4.33 11.59 10.96
C LYS A 125 -4.01 12.98 10.43
N ARG A 126 -3.68 13.10 9.14
CA ARG A 126 -3.51 14.41 8.47
C ARG A 126 -4.88 15.07 8.33
N ILE A 127 -5.44 15.54 9.43
CA ILE A 127 -6.72 16.22 9.50
C ILE A 127 -6.44 17.57 10.15
N ARG A 128 -6.49 18.62 9.35
CA ARG A 128 -6.43 20.01 9.80
C ARG A 128 -7.68 20.70 9.29
N TRP A 129 -8.42 21.33 10.18
CA TRP A 129 -9.55 22.16 9.82
C TRP A 129 -9.06 23.44 9.12
N LEU A 130 -9.80 23.90 8.11
CA LEU A 130 -9.56 25.20 7.50
C LEU A 130 -9.90 26.28 8.51
N GLU A 131 -9.04 27.30 8.63
CA GLU A 131 -9.39 28.50 9.36
C GLU A 131 -10.43 29.31 8.56
N PRO A 132 -11.26 30.14 9.21
CA PRO A 132 -12.35 30.85 8.53
C PRO A 132 -11.89 31.66 7.30
N HIS A 133 -10.71 32.27 7.36
CA HIS A 133 -10.16 33.04 6.24
C HIS A 133 -9.66 32.15 5.10
N GLU A 134 -9.18 30.94 5.37
CA GLU A 134 -8.79 29.97 4.34
C GLU A 134 -10.01 29.38 3.65
N ALA A 135 -11.06 29.11 4.41
CA ALA A 135 -12.35 28.70 3.86
C ALA A 135 -12.93 29.78 2.96
N LYS A 136 -12.90 31.05 3.38
CA LYS A 136 -13.36 32.19 2.57
C LYS A 136 -12.59 32.31 1.26
N ARG A 137 -11.25 32.27 1.32
CA ARG A 137 -10.41 32.27 0.10
C ARG A 137 -10.75 31.12 -0.84
N LEU A 138 -11.00 29.93 -0.30
CA LEU A 138 -11.37 28.77 -1.12
C LEU A 138 -12.74 28.97 -1.82
N ILE A 139 -13.71 29.58 -1.14
CA ILE A 139 -15.02 29.91 -1.72
C ILE A 139 -14.88 30.97 -2.82
N ASP A 140 -14.05 31.99 -2.60
CA ASP A 140 -13.86 33.10 -3.55
C ASP A 140 -13.27 32.64 -4.91
N GLU A 141 -12.43 31.59 -4.90
CA GLU A 141 -11.81 30.97 -6.09
C GLU A 141 -12.74 30.00 -6.86
N CYS A 142 -13.86 29.58 -6.28
CA CYS A 142 -14.81 28.69 -6.96
C CYS A 142 -15.61 29.44 -8.05
N PRO A 143 -15.99 28.84 -9.19
CA PRO A 143 -16.89 29.48 -10.16
C PRO A 143 -18.35 29.55 -9.63
N GLU A 144 -19.18 30.48 -10.13
CA GLU A 144 -20.64 30.42 -9.90
C GLU A 144 -21.19 29.10 -10.50
N PRO A 145 -22.04 28.31 -9.82
CA PRO A 145 -22.84 28.57 -8.60
C PRO A 145 -22.21 28.10 -7.27
N LEU A 146 -20.96 27.66 -7.27
CA LEU A 146 -20.28 27.13 -6.07
C LEU A 146 -19.83 28.23 -5.09
N LYS A 147 -19.91 29.51 -5.50
CA LYS A 147 -19.66 30.69 -4.65
C LYS A 147 -20.76 30.96 -3.62
N SER A 148 -21.83 30.17 -3.56
CA SER A 148 -22.91 30.39 -2.59
C SER A 148 -22.42 30.20 -1.15
N VAL A 149 -22.44 31.30 -0.40
CA VAL A 149 -22.28 31.36 1.07
C VAL A 149 -23.60 30.96 1.73
#